data_AF-A0A935MAJ7-F1
#
_entry.id   AF-A0A935MAJ7-F1
#
_cell.length_a   1.000
_cell.length_b   1.000
_cell.length_c   1.000
_cell.angle_alpha   90.00
_cell.angle_beta   90.00
_cell.angle_gamma   90.00
#
_symmetry.space_group_name_H-M   'P 1'
#
loop_
_entity.id
_entity.type
_entity.pdbx_description
1 polymer ?
#
loop_
_entity_poly.entity_id
_entity_poly.type
_entity_poly.pdbx_seq_one_letter_code
_entity_poly.pdbx_strand_id
1 'polypeptide(L)'
;MRRRLITALGLAFIGLPAIILGGIFYYLLMGTFLIGAAWEYVHMFRAVKFEPQIHITVGGVALVTLSRMFLPDFAMPVFAATILVALTYHLIAYERGREQAALDFV
;
A
#
# COMPACT_ATOMS: atom_id res chain seq x y z
N MET A 1 -23.09 18.66 10.93
CA MET A 1 -21.72 18.90 11.47
C MET A 1 -21.36 18.04 12.68
N ARG A 2 -22.24 17.85 13.67
CA ARG A 2 -21.97 17.06 14.90
C ARG A 2 -21.31 15.68 14.68
N ARG A 3 -21.82 14.88 13.73
CA ARG A 3 -21.24 13.55 13.41
C ARG A 3 -19.80 13.63 12.90
N ARG A 4 -19.51 14.56 11.98
CA ARG A 4 -18.15 14.77 11.44
C ARG A 4 -17.17 15.18 12.53
N LEU A 5 -17.60 16.01 13.48
CA LEU A 5 -16.77 16.47 14.59
C LEU A 5 -16.45 15.33 15.57
N ILE A 6 -17.42 14.47 15.87
CA ILE A 6 -17.22 13.28 16.71
C ILE A 6 -16.24 12.31 16.05
N THR A 7 -16.41 12.03 14.75
CA THR A 7 -15.47 11.16 14.01
C THR A 7 -14.06 11.74 13.99
N ALA A 8 -13.92 13.05 13.76
CA ALA A 8 -12.61 13.71 13.77
C ALA A 8 -11.95 13.64 15.15
N LEU A 9 -12.70 13.87 16.23
CA LEU A 9 -12.18 13.74 17.60
C LEU A 9 -11.80 12.30 17.93
N GLY A 10 -12.58 11.31 17.50
CA GLY A 10 -12.25 9.89 17.67
C GLY A 10 -10.95 9.50 16.94
N LEU A 11 -10.80 9.93 15.68
CA LEU A 11 -9.56 9.72 14.93
C LEU A 11 -8.37 10.45 15.56
N ALA A 12 -8.55 11.67 16.06
CA ALA A 12 -7.49 12.40 16.75
C ALA A 12 -7.07 11.70 18.04
N PHE A 13 -8.02 11.17 18.80
CA PHE A 13 -7.76 10.45 20.05
C PHE A 13 -6.94 9.18 19.84
N ILE A 14 -7.10 8.50 18.69
CA ILE A 14 -6.31 7.31 18.36
C ILE A 14 -4.99 7.71 17.68
N GLY A 15 -5.05 8.67 16.77
CA GLY A 15 -3.92 9.09 15.94
C GLY A 15 -2.83 9.83 16.70
N LEU A 16 -3.20 10.78 17.57
CA LEU A 16 -2.23 11.59 18.31
C LEU A 16 -1.35 10.73 19.23
N PRO A 17 -1.88 9.82 20.07
CA PRO A 17 -1.04 8.94 20.88
C PRO A 17 -0.12 8.07 20.04
N ALA A 18 -0.61 7.50 18.93
CA ALA A 18 0.21 6.67 18.06
C ALA A 18 1.39 7.46 17.44
N ILE A 19 1.18 8.72 17.07
CA ILE A 19 2.22 9.61 16.54
C ILE A 19 3.21 10.01 17.64
N ILE A 20 2.72 10.39 18.83
CA ILE A 20 3.56 10.86 19.94
C ILE A 20 4.42 9.72 20.50
N LEU A 21 3.86 8.51 20.65
CA LEU A 21 4.60 7.34 21.11
C LEU A 21 5.58 6.82 20.04
N GLY A 22 5.26 7.03 18.76
CA GLY A 22 6.10 6.62 17.65
C GLY A 22 6.26 5.10 17.55
N GLY A 23 7.36 4.68 16.91
CA GLY A 23 7.79 3.28 16.83
C GLY A 23 6.68 2.33 16.34
N ILE A 24 6.45 1.26 17.10
CA ILE A 24 5.48 0.22 16.72
C ILE A 24 4.03 0.73 16.72
N PHE A 25 3.67 1.66 17.60
CA PHE A 25 2.30 2.19 17.64
C PHE A 25 1.99 3.01 16.40
N TYR A 26 2.93 3.89 16.01
CA TYR A 26 2.85 4.61 14.75
C TYR A 26 2.81 3.67 13.55
N TYR A 27 3.69 2.66 13.54
CA TYR A 27 3.73 1.67 12.46
C TYR A 27 2.42 0.90 12.33
N LEU A 28 1.83 0.42 13.43
CA LEU A 28 0.56 -0.32 13.37
C LEU A 28 -0.57 0.55 12.82
N LEU A 29 -0.65 1.80 13.26
CA LEU A 29 -1.65 2.74 12.76
C LEU A 29 -1.45 3.04 11.27
N MET A 30 -0.26 3.50 10.89
CA MET A 30 0.03 3.91 9.52
C MET A 30 0.12 2.74 8.56
N GLY A 31 0.69 1.62 8.98
CA GLY A 31 0.76 0.38 8.23
C GLY A 31 -0.64 -0.14 7.89
N THR A 32 -1.57 -0.11 8.84
CA THR A 32 -2.97 -0.48 8.59
C THR A 32 -3.60 0.43 7.53
N PHE A 33 -3.40 1.75 7.66
CA PHE A 33 -3.92 2.70 6.66
C PHE A 33 -3.29 2.51 5.27
N LEU A 34 -1.98 2.27 5.18
CA LEU A 34 -1.29 2.12 3.90
C LEU A 34 -1.63 0.81 3.21
N ILE A 35 -1.64 -0.30 3.94
CA ILE A 35 -1.98 -1.62 3.41
C ILE A 35 -3.47 -1.65 3.02
N GLY A 36 -4.35 -1.10 3.87
CA GLY A 36 -5.77 -0.92 3.56
C GLY A 36 -5.98 -0.06 2.32
N ALA A 37 -5.36 1.11 2.26
CA ALA A 37 -5.46 1.99 1.09
C ALA A 37 -4.97 1.32 -0.20
N ALA A 38 -3.90 0.51 -0.14
CA ALA A 38 -3.45 -0.27 -1.30
C ALA A 38 -4.49 -1.31 -1.75
N TRP A 39 -5.17 -1.94 -0.79
CA TRP A 39 -6.26 -2.88 -1.05
C TRP A 39 -7.48 -2.18 -1.66
N GLU A 40 -7.93 -1.06 -1.08
CA GLU A 40 -9.00 -0.23 -1.66
C GLU A 40 -8.63 0.27 -3.07
N TYR A 41 -7.38 0.68 -3.28
CA TYR A 41 -6.89 1.13 -4.58
C TYR A 41 -7.06 0.04 -5.66
N VAL A 42 -6.66 -1.20 -5.37
CA VAL A 42 -6.87 -2.34 -6.27
C VAL A 42 -8.36 -2.54 -6.59
N HIS A 43 -9.25 -2.41 -5.59
CA HIS A 43 -10.70 -2.57 -5.79
C HIS A 43 -11.30 -1.45 -6.64
N MET A 44 -10.86 -0.21 -6.45
CA MET A 44 -11.29 0.93 -7.26
C MET A 44 -10.90 0.76 -8.73
N PHE A 45 -9.71 0.27 -9.02
CA PHE A 45 -9.26 0.02 -10.39
C PHE A 45 -10.04 -1.13 -11.06
N ARG A 46 -10.37 -2.17 -10.29
CA ARG A 46 -11.28 -3.23 -10.75
C ARG A 46 -12.67 -2.72 -11.13
N ALA A 47 -13.17 -1.69 -10.45
CA ALA A 47 -14.44 -1.07 -10.82
C ALA A 47 -14.41 -0.39 -12.20
N VAL A 48 -13.22 0.00 -12.68
CA VAL A 48 -13.01 0.63 -14.00
C VAL A 48 -12.50 -0.39 -15.05
N LYS A 49 -12.63 -1.70 -14.77
CA LYS A 49 -12.22 -2.83 -15.64
C LYS A 49 -10.71 -3.01 -15.83
N PHE A 50 -9.89 -2.42 -14.96
CA PHE A 50 -8.49 -2.81 -14.83
C PHE A 50 -8.38 -4.00 -13.87
N GLU A 51 -7.41 -4.88 -14.06
CA GLU A 51 -7.14 -5.97 -13.11
C GLU A 51 -5.70 -5.87 -12.58
N PRO A 52 -5.46 -4.97 -11.61
CA PRO A 52 -4.21 -4.94 -10.87
C PRO A 52 -4.01 -6.21 -10.07
N GLN A 53 -2.76 -6.66 -10.00
CA GLN A 53 -2.35 -7.85 -9.25
C GLN A 53 -2.24 -7.47 -7.77
N ILE A 54 -3.22 -7.93 -6.99
CA ILE A 54 -3.41 -7.57 -5.59
C ILE A 54 -2.22 -7.92 -4.69
N HIS A 55 -1.56 -9.06 -4.92
CA HIS A 55 -0.44 -9.53 -4.11
C HIS A 55 0.82 -8.68 -4.35
N ILE A 56 1.05 -8.19 -5.57
CA ILE A 56 2.19 -7.34 -5.92
C ILE A 56 1.95 -5.94 -5.35
N THR A 57 0.76 -5.37 -5.54
CA THR A 57 0.44 -4.03 -5.02
C THR A 57 0.39 -4.01 -3.49
N VAL A 58 -0.46 -4.84 -2.88
CA VAL A 58 -0.63 -4.85 -1.41
C VAL A 58 0.58 -5.44 -0.72
N GLY A 59 1.16 -6.51 -1.27
CA GLY A 59 2.38 -7.13 -0.73
C GLY A 59 3.60 -6.22 -0.86
N GLY A 60 3.74 -5.48 -1.97
CA GLY A 60 4.79 -4.48 -2.13
C GLY A 60 4.71 -3.37 -1.07
N VAL A 61 3.51 -2.83 -0.85
CA VAL A 61 3.28 -1.83 0.22
C VAL A 61 3.57 -2.41 1.61
N ALA A 62 3.14 -3.64 1.89
CA ALA A 62 3.43 -4.31 3.15
C ALA A 62 4.93 -4.54 3.36
N LEU A 63 5.65 -5.01 2.34
CA LEU A 63 7.10 -5.24 2.39
C LEU A 63 7.88 -3.95 2.59
N VAL A 64 7.53 -2.88 1.87
CA VAL A 64 8.19 -1.58 2.01
C VAL A 64 7.94 -0.98 3.38
N THR A 65 6.71 -1.05 3.90
CA THR A 65 6.41 -0.53 5.24
C THR A 65 7.08 -1.35 6.34
N LEU A 66 7.09 -2.69 6.24
CA LEU A 66 7.82 -3.57 7.16
C LEU A 66 9.33 -3.30 7.15
N SER A 67 9.93 -3.21 5.97
CA SER A 67 11.36 -2.93 5.84
C SER A 67 11.72 -1.58 6.46
N ARG A 68 10.90 -0.54 6.27
CA ARG A 68 11.13 0.76 6.93
C ARG A 68 11.13 0.70 8.45
N MET A 69 10.33 -0.19 9.06
CA MET A 69 10.24 -0.30 10.52
C MET A 69 11.36 -1.17 11.11
N PHE A 70 11.63 -2.32 10.49
CA PHE A 70 12.51 -3.35 11.06
C PHE A 70 13.89 -3.43 10.43
N LEU A 71 14.03 -3.00 9.17
CA LEU A 71 15.25 -3.13 8.36
C LEU A 71 15.50 -1.84 7.55
N PRO A 72 15.65 -0.68 8.21
CA PRO A 72 15.63 0.63 7.54
C PRO A 72 16.70 0.77 6.46
N ASP A 73 17.87 0.16 6.66
CA ASP A 73 18.98 0.15 5.68
C ASP A 73 18.60 -0.56 4.37
N PHE A 74 17.66 -1.51 4.44
CA PHE A 74 17.18 -2.25 3.28
C PHE A 74 15.90 -1.65 2.68
N ALA A 75 15.33 -0.59 3.25
CA ALA A 75 14.06 -0.04 2.76
C ALA A 75 14.13 0.43 1.29
N MET A 76 15.24 1.07 0.90
CA MET A 76 15.46 1.49 -0.49
C MET A 76 15.69 0.30 -1.44
N PRO A 77 16.58 -0.66 -1.12
CA PRO A 77 16.71 -1.90 -1.90
C PRO A 77 15.39 -2.68 -2.04
N VAL A 78 14.61 -2.82 -0.96
CA VAL A 78 13.31 -3.52 -0.96
C VAL A 78 12.34 -2.78 -1.86
N PHE A 79 12.26 -1.45 -1.79
CA PHE A 79 11.43 -0.65 -2.68
C PHE A 79 11.81 -0.87 -4.16
N ALA A 80 13.09 -0.77 -4.49
CA ALA A 80 13.57 -1.02 -5.84
C ALA A 80 13.26 -2.44 -6.32
N ALA A 81 13.49 -3.45 -5.48
CA ALA A 81 13.18 -4.85 -5.78
C ALA A 81 11.68 -5.07 -6.02
N THR A 82 10.80 -4.45 -5.21
CA THR A 82 9.35 -4.55 -5.42
C THR A 82 8.91 -3.96 -6.76
N ILE A 83 9.53 -2.85 -7.20
CA ILE A 83 9.29 -2.27 -8.52
C ILE A 83 9.77 -3.21 -9.63
N LEU A 84 10.97 -3.76 -9.52
CA LEU A 84 11.52 -4.69 -10.51
C LEU A 84 10.66 -5.96 -10.64
N VAL A 85 10.14 -6.48 -9.52
CA VAL A 85 9.20 -7.60 -9.53
C VAL A 85 7.89 -7.23 -10.23
N ALA A 86 7.35 -6.03 -9.95
CA ALA A 86 6.15 -5.54 -10.63
C ALA A 86 6.37 -5.45 -12.15
N LEU A 87 7.47 -4.81 -12.59
CA LEU A 87 7.83 -4.69 -14.01
C LEU A 87 8.09 -6.05 -14.68
N THR A 88 8.66 -7.02 -13.95
CA THR A 88 8.87 -8.37 -14.48
C THR A 88 7.54 -9.08 -14.70
N TYR A 89 6.62 -8.97 -13.72
CA TYR A 89 5.27 -9.50 -13.87
C TYR A 89 4.54 -8.84 -15.03
N HIS A 90 4.68 -7.52 -15.17
CA HIS A 90 4.13 -6.74 -16.28
C HIS A 90 4.56 -7.30 -17.63
N LEU A 91 5.87 -7.49 -17.82
CA LEU A 91 6.44 -8.00 -19.05
C LEU A 91 5.90 -9.40 -19.39
N ILE A 92 5.84 -10.29 -18.40
CA ILE A 92 5.29 -11.65 -18.59
C ILE A 92 3.80 -11.61 -18.93
N ALA A 93 3.03 -10.70 -18.32
CA ALA A 93 1.60 -10.54 -18.60
C ALA A 93 1.37 -10.00 -20.02
N TYR A 94 2.20 -9.04 -20.45
CA TYR A 94 2.17 -8.49 -21.79
C TYR A 94 2.47 -9.57 -22.85
N GLU A 95 3.53 -10.37 -22.66
CA GLU A 95 3.88 -11.48 -23.57
C GLU A 95 2.78 -12.54 -23.68
N ARG A 96 1.95 -12.70 -22.65
CA ARG A 96 0.79 -13.61 -22.64
C ARG A 96 -0.45 -13.04 -23.35
N GLY A 97 -0.32 -11.91 -24.03
CA GLY A 97 -1.38 -11.31 -24.84
C GLY A 97 -2.25 -10.30 -24.10
N ARG A 98 -1.79 -9.79 -22.94
CA ARG A 98 -2.52 -8.77 -22.18
C ARG A 98 -2.03 -7.36 -22.56
N GLU A 99 -2.56 -6.82 -23.65
CA GLU A 99 -2.16 -5.51 -24.19
C GLU A 99 -2.39 -4.32 -23.24
N GLN A 100 -3.35 -4.43 -22.30
CA GLN A 100 -3.67 -3.38 -21.32
C GLN A 100 -2.84 -3.44 -20.03
N ALA A 101 -1.83 -4.32 -19.95
CA ALA A 101 -1.03 -4.51 -18.75
C ALA A 101 -0.44 -3.20 -18.20
N ALA A 102 -0.18 -2.21 -19.05
CA ALA A 102 0.46 -0.95 -18.64
C ALA A 102 -0.50 -0.01 -17.91
N LEU A 103 -1.80 -0.15 -18.19
CA LEU A 103 -2.88 0.59 -17.51
C LEU A 103 -3.42 -0.18 -16.29
N ASP A 104 -3.14 -1.48 -16.20
CA ASP A 104 -3.44 -2.29 -15.02
C ASP A 104 -2.53 -2.00 -13.82
N PHE A 105 -1.55 -1.09 -13.97
CA PHE A 105 -0.56 -0.71 -12.96
C PHE A 105 0.01 -1.91 -12.21
N VAL A 106 0.37 -2.94 -12.99
CA VAL A 106 1.44 -3.88 -12.66
C VAL A 106 2.38 -3.88 -13.83
#